data_AF-A0A3S1AL48-F1
#
_entry.id   AF-A0A3S1AL48-F1
#
_cell.length_a   1.000
_cell.length_b   1.000
_cell.length_c   1.000
_cell.angle_alpha   90.00
_cell.angle_beta   90.00
_cell.angle_gamma   90.00
#
_symmetry.space_group_name_H-M   'P 1'
#
loop_
_entity.id
_entity.type
_entity.pdbx_description
1 polymer ?
#
loop_
_entity_poly.entity_id
_entity_poly.type
_entity_poly.pdbx_seq_one_letter_code
_entity_poly.pdbx_strand_id
1 'polypeptide(L)'
;MKLAQIADAQHQHTPKVSLLPKELKAAFTAIGQTLPQLWHSGVLTQVQKKSLLRCLIDKVVIHRVVRDQVRTRIVWKGGDTTTIDLPIPVGSLAELTNSHELETQIISLSQEGFDDQIIAQQLTVQGYRSPLRKTLLPSTVKTIRLKHRIFQNHSQSHPRRISGYLTIPQVATALAVPPHWIYDRIHKGAIAISRDETTGLYLFPDLPETLQQLQQLKAGQIYNLCF
;
A
#
# COMPACT_ATOMS: atom_id res chain seq x y z
N MET A 1 -29.84 -5.32 27.30
CA MET A 1 -31.12 -5.35 26.56
C MET A 1 -31.94 -4.13 27.01
N LYS A 2 -32.52 -3.36 26.07
CA LYS A 2 -33.02 -1.96 26.17
C LYS A 2 -31.94 -0.89 25.98
N LEU A 3 -31.86 -0.39 24.74
CA LEU A 3 -31.86 1.03 24.35
C LEU A 3 -31.94 1.09 22.81
N ALA A 4 -32.97 0.44 22.27
CA ALA A 4 -33.45 0.60 20.91
C ALA A 4 -34.89 1.10 21.04
N GLN A 5 -35.30 2.04 20.19
CA GLN A 5 -36.53 2.85 20.26
C GLN A 5 -36.35 4.14 21.06
N ILE A 6 -35.97 5.21 20.36
CA ILE A 6 -36.58 6.55 20.40
C ILE A 6 -35.86 7.35 19.30
N ALA A 7 -36.55 7.55 18.17
CA ALA A 7 -36.43 8.65 17.20
C ALA A 7 -36.85 8.25 15.76
N ASP A 8 -37.91 7.44 15.59
CA ASP A 8 -38.55 7.18 14.28
C ASP A 8 -39.91 7.88 14.16
N ALA A 9 -40.07 9.04 14.78
CA ALA A 9 -41.30 9.83 14.72
C ALA A 9 -40.98 11.29 14.46
N GLN A 10 -40.80 11.63 13.18
CA GLN A 10 -41.16 12.91 12.55
C GLN A 10 -40.45 12.98 11.20
N HIS A 11 -41.27 13.08 10.14
CA HIS A 11 -41.02 13.52 8.74
C HIS A 11 -41.84 12.66 7.76
N GLN A 12 -43.14 12.48 8.01
CA GLN A 12 -44.10 12.20 6.94
C GLN A 12 -44.47 13.54 6.29
N HIS A 13 -43.57 14.06 5.46
CA HIS A 13 -43.93 15.12 4.54
C HIS A 13 -44.52 14.42 3.31
N THR A 14 -45.84 14.22 3.28
CA THR A 14 -46.53 13.70 2.09
C THR A 14 -46.44 14.77 1.00
N PRO A 15 -45.63 14.58 -0.06
CA PRO A 15 -45.59 15.59 -1.11
C PRO A 15 -46.94 15.60 -1.82
N LYS A 16 -47.57 16.77 -1.93
CA LYS A 16 -48.68 16.98 -2.87
C LYS A 16 -48.17 16.62 -4.26
N VAL A 17 -48.57 15.45 -4.76
CA VAL A 17 -48.26 15.02 -6.12
C VAL A 17 -49.03 15.95 -7.05
N SER A 18 -48.35 16.97 -7.57
CA SER A 18 -48.82 17.68 -8.74
C SER A 18 -48.99 16.65 -9.87
N LEU A 19 -50.13 16.65 -10.53
CA LEU A 19 -50.43 15.78 -11.65
C LEU A 19 -49.40 16.06 -12.77
N LEU A 20 -48.35 15.25 -12.82
CA LEU A 20 -47.38 15.26 -13.92
C LEU A 20 -48.12 14.92 -15.23
N PRO A 21 -47.97 15.72 -16.30
CA PRO A 21 -48.55 15.40 -17.59
C PRO A 21 -48.14 13.99 -18.05
N LYS A 22 -49.07 13.25 -18.66
CA LYS A 22 -48.84 11.85 -19.06
C LYS A 22 -47.64 11.70 -19.99
N GLU A 23 -47.45 12.64 -20.91
CA GLU A 23 -46.32 12.68 -21.85
C GLU A 23 -44.98 12.83 -21.13
N LEU A 24 -44.89 13.75 -20.17
CA LEU A 24 -43.71 13.92 -19.32
C LEU A 24 -43.42 12.65 -18.51
N LYS A 25 -44.45 12.03 -17.92
CA LYS A 25 -44.27 10.78 -17.18
C LYS A 25 -43.75 9.65 -18.08
N ALA A 26 -44.28 9.51 -19.29
CA ALA A 26 -43.81 8.53 -20.27
C ALA A 26 -42.37 8.80 -20.70
N ALA A 27 -42.01 10.07 -20.99
CA ALA A 27 -40.65 10.47 -21.34
C ALA A 27 -39.65 10.18 -20.21
N PHE A 28 -39.97 10.53 -18.97
CA PHE A 28 -39.12 10.21 -17.81
C PHE A 28 -38.97 8.70 -17.59
N THR A 29 -40.02 7.92 -17.83
CA THR A 29 -39.96 6.45 -17.71
C THR A 29 -39.03 5.86 -18.78
N ALA A 30 -39.14 6.33 -20.02
CA ALA A 30 -38.26 5.91 -21.12
C ALA A 30 -36.78 6.30 -20.88
N ILE A 31 -36.53 7.51 -20.36
CA ILE A 31 -35.19 7.93 -19.95
C ILE A 31 -34.68 7.06 -18.79
N GLY A 32 -35.53 6.73 -17.81
CA GLY A 32 -35.16 5.86 -16.70
C GLY A 32 -34.64 4.49 -17.14
N GLN A 33 -35.25 3.90 -18.17
CA GLN A 33 -34.83 2.61 -18.74
C GLN A 33 -33.46 2.69 -19.45
N THR A 34 -33.13 3.85 -20.03
CA THR A 34 -31.88 4.09 -20.77
C THR A 34 -30.82 4.81 -19.93
N LEU A 35 -31.15 5.14 -18.68
CA LEU A 35 -30.29 5.91 -17.78
C LEU A 35 -28.95 5.24 -17.51
N PRO A 36 -28.85 3.90 -17.30
CA PRO A 36 -27.55 3.26 -17.13
C PRO A 36 -26.60 3.46 -18.32
N GLN A 37 -27.11 3.40 -19.56
CA GLN A 37 -26.30 3.67 -20.75
C GLN A 37 -25.91 5.15 -20.83
N LEU A 38 -26.87 6.06 -20.63
CA LEU A 38 -26.64 7.51 -20.64
C LEU A 38 -25.65 7.98 -19.56
N TRP A 39 -25.61 7.28 -18.42
CA TRP A 39 -24.67 7.56 -17.35
C TRP A 39 -23.22 7.35 -17.79
N HIS A 40 -22.96 6.41 -18.69
CA HIS A 40 -21.61 6.07 -19.16
C HIS A 40 -21.26 6.70 -20.52
N SER A 41 -22.25 7.12 -21.31
CA SER A 41 -22.05 7.64 -22.68
C SER A 41 -21.41 9.04 -22.77
N GLY A 42 -21.21 9.73 -21.64
CA GLY A 42 -20.65 11.08 -21.60
C GLY A 42 -21.64 12.20 -21.95
N VAL A 43 -22.88 11.87 -22.34
CA VAL A 43 -23.97 12.84 -22.62
C VAL A 43 -24.27 13.72 -21.41
N LEU A 44 -24.21 13.14 -20.20
CA LEU A 44 -24.37 13.88 -18.95
C LEU A 44 -23.00 14.28 -18.38
N THR A 45 -22.81 15.59 -18.20
CA THR A 45 -21.66 16.14 -17.48
C THR A 45 -21.67 15.70 -16.01
N GLN A 46 -20.53 15.74 -15.34
CA GLN A 46 -20.44 15.40 -13.91
C GLN A 46 -21.31 16.31 -13.03
N VAL A 47 -21.49 17.57 -13.44
CA VAL A 47 -22.38 18.52 -12.77
C VAL A 47 -23.84 18.08 -12.91
N GLN A 48 -24.28 17.74 -14.14
CA GLN A 48 -25.64 17.25 -14.38
C GLN A 48 -25.93 15.93 -13.63
N LYS A 49 -24.99 14.99 -13.63
CA LYS A 49 -25.10 13.74 -12.85
C LYS A 49 -25.29 14.03 -11.36
N LYS A 50 -24.50 14.94 -10.79
CA LYS A 50 -24.65 15.35 -9.38
C LYS A 50 -26.00 16.03 -9.13
N SER A 51 -26.46 16.90 -10.02
CA SER A 51 -27.77 17.55 -9.90
C SER A 51 -28.91 16.54 -9.93
N LEU A 52 -28.87 15.55 -10.84
CA LEU A 52 -29.88 14.49 -10.89
C LEU A 52 -29.91 13.68 -9.58
N LEU A 53 -28.75 13.26 -9.08
CA LEU A 53 -28.66 12.54 -7.80
C LEU A 53 -29.22 13.37 -6.64
N ARG A 54 -28.95 14.69 -6.60
CA ARG A 54 -29.50 15.58 -5.55
C ARG A 54 -31.02 15.69 -5.60
N CYS A 55 -31.63 15.55 -6.78
CA CYS A 55 -33.10 15.54 -6.91
C CYS A 55 -33.73 14.23 -6.42
N LEU A 56 -33.01 13.10 -6.56
CA LEU A 56 -33.52 11.77 -6.23
C LEU A 56 -33.25 11.36 -4.78
N ILE A 57 -32.13 11.81 -4.21
CA ILE A 57 -31.71 11.46 -2.85
C ILE A 57 -32.39 12.40 -1.85
N ASP A 58 -33.08 11.84 -0.87
CA ASP A 58 -33.63 12.58 0.27
C ASP A 58 -32.53 12.86 1.29
N LYS A 59 -31.88 11.80 1.78
CA LYS A 59 -30.76 11.89 2.73
C LYS A 59 -29.84 10.69 2.60
N VAL A 60 -28.61 10.89 3.04
CA VAL A 60 -27.60 9.82 3.19
C VAL A 60 -27.26 9.71 4.66
N VAL A 61 -27.50 8.54 5.24
CA VAL A 61 -27.14 8.23 6.63
C VAL A 61 -25.90 7.37 6.61
N ILE A 62 -24.82 7.85 7.22
CA ILE A 62 -23.55 7.13 7.34
C ILE A 62 -23.36 6.76 8.80
N HIS A 63 -23.18 5.46 9.05
CA HIS A 63 -22.91 4.96 10.39
C HIS A 63 -21.65 4.09 10.37
N ARG A 64 -20.72 4.34 11.29
CA ARG A 64 -19.50 3.55 11.40
C ARG A 64 -19.80 2.25 12.14
N VAL A 65 -19.73 1.11 11.43
CA VAL A 65 -20.04 -0.22 11.97
C VAL A 65 -18.84 -0.78 12.71
N VAL A 66 -17.68 -0.74 12.06
CA VAL A 66 -16.38 -1.16 12.61
C VAL A 66 -15.32 -0.13 12.21
N ARG A 67 -14.09 -0.27 12.71
CA ARG A 67 -13.04 0.73 12.45
C ARG A 67 -12.82 0.98 10.95
N ASP A 68 -12.87 -0.06 10.13
CA ASP A 68 -12.53 0.04 8.72
C ASP A 68 -13.74 -0.04 7.78
N GLN A 69 -14.98 0.02 8.29
CA GLN A 69 -16.20 -0.01 7.46
C GLN A 69 -17.28 0.95 7.95
N VAL A 70 -17.99 1.54 7.00
CA VAL A 70 -19.19 2.36 7.24
C VAL A 70 -20.38 1.79 6.50
N ARG A 71 -21.52 1.72 7.19
CA ARG A 71 -22.81 1.45 6.58
C ARG A 71 -23.37 2.75 6.04
N THR A 72 -23.55 2.80 4.73
CA THR A 72 -24.15 3.93 4.03
C THR A 72 -25.56 3.55 3.61
N ARG A 73 -26.53 4.31 4.10
CA ARG A 73 -27.94 4.17 3.75
C ARG A 73 -28.40 5.40 2.97
N ILE A 74 -28.79 5.19 1.72
CA ILE A 74 -29.39 6.20 0.85
C ILE A 74 -30.91 6.08 0.98
N VAL A 75 -31.56 7.14 1.43
CA VAL A 75 -33.02 7.27 1.42
C VAL A 75 -33.41 8.06 0.17
N TRP A 76 -34.26 7.48 -0.65
CA TRP A 76 -34.72 8.10 -1.90
C TRP A 76 -35.99 8.91 -1.65
N LYS A 77 -36.19 10.00 -2.39
CA LYS A 77 -37.41 10.83 -2.33
C LYS A 77 -38.69 10.03 -2.64
N GLY A 78 -38.57 8.89 -3.34
CA GLY A 78 -39.66 7.97 -3.62
C GLY A 78 -40.05 7.03 -2.47
N GLY A 79 -39.38 7.09 -1.32
CA GLY A 79 -39.63 6.24 -0.15
C GLY A 79 -38.76 4.99 -0.08
N ASP A 80 -38.12 4.60 -1.18
CA ASP A 80 -37.18 3.47 -1.20
C ASP A 80 -35.89 3.76 -0.41
N THR A 81 -35.20 2.69 -0.02
CA THR A 81 -33.91 2.78 0.67
C THR A 81 -32.90 1.79 0.10
N THR A 82 -31.68 2.25 -0.15
CA THR A 82 -30.54 1.38 -0.53
C THR A 82 -29.49 1.42 0.57
N THR A 83 -29.06 0.25 1.05
CA THR A 83 -28.01 0.15 2.08
C THR A 83 -26.80 -0.59 1.51
N ILE A 84 -25.61 -0.05 1.74
CA ILE A 84 -24.34 -0.65 1.33
C ILE A 84 -23.29 -0.45 2.42
N ASP A 85 -22.51 -1.49 2.69
CA ASP A 85 -21.35 -1.39 3.57
C ASP A 85 -20.11 -1.07 2.72
N LEU A 86 -19.45 0.04 3.07
CA LEU A 86 -18.33 0.57 2.33
C LEU A 86 -17.05 0.52 3.17
N PRO A 87 -15.95 0.05 2.59
CA PRO A 87 -14.67 0.00 3.29
C PRO A 87 -14.06 1.41 3.34
N ILE A 88 -13.60 1.84 4.52
CA ILE A 88 -12.94 3.14 4.73
C ILE A 88 -11.45 2.98 5.03
N PRO A 89 -10.61 3.98 4.72
CA PRO A 89 -9.20 3.95 5.10
C PRO A 89 -9.01 3.95 6.63
N VAL A 90 -8.02 3.20 7.10
CA VAL A 90 -7.58 3.15 8.51
C VAL A 90 -6.08 3.39 8.63
N GLY A 91 -5.60 3.68 9.84
CA GLY A 91 -4.22 4.12 10.06
C GLY A 91 -3.20 2.98 10.09
N SER A 92 -3.63 1.75 10.37
CA SER A 92 -2.74 0.60 10.47
C SER A 92 -3.39 -0.72 10.09
N LEU A 93 -2.57 -1.75 9.82
CA LEU A 93 -3.03 -3.09 9.48
C LEU A 93 -3.88 -3.69 10.60
N ALA A 94 -3.49 -3.47 11.87
CA ALA A 94 -4.19 -3.97 13.05
C ALA A 94 -5.61 -3.42 13.22
N GLU A 95 -5.94 -2.31 12.54
CA GLU A 95 -7.28 -1.72 12.57
C GLU A 95 -8.23 -2.30 11.51
N LEU A 96 -7.73 -3.16 10.60
CA LEU A 96 -8.57 -3.88 9.65
C LEU A 96 -9.30 -5.01 10.36
N THR A 97 -10.59 -5.15 10.07
CA THR A 97 -11.44 -6.20 10.65
C THR A 97 -10.90 -7.61 10.35
N ASN A 98 -10.34 -7.82 9.16
CA ASN A 98 -9.79 -9.10 8.69
C ASN A 98 -8.25 -9.17 8.80
N SER A 99 -7.63 -8.35 9.65
CA SER A 99 -6.17 -8.27 9.77
C SER A 99 -5.50 -9.59 10.12
N HIS A 100 -6.06 -10.35 11.07
CA HIS A 100 -5.51 -11.64 11.50
C HIS A 100 -5.63 -12.73 10.43
N GLU A 101 -6.78 -12.78 9.75
CA GLU A 101 -7.01 -13.72 8.65
C GLU A 101 -6.06 -13.43 7.48
N LEU A 102 -5.92 -12.16 7.12
CA LEU A 102 -4.96 -11.68 6.13
C LEU A 102 -3.52 -12.09 6.49
N GLU A 103 -3.10 -11.86 7.73
CA GLU A 103 -1.76 -12.23 8.21
C GLU A 103 -1.52 -13.74 8.07
N THR A 104 -2.52 -14.56 8.43
CA THR A 104 -2.44 -16.03 8.32
C THR A 104 -2.34 -16.50 6.87
N GLN A 105 -3.15 -15.95 5.96
CA GLN A 105 -3.11 -16.28 4.53
C GLN A 105 -1.77 -15.90 3.90
N ILE A 106 -1.23 -14.72 4.24
CA ILE A 106 0.09 -14.27 3.78
C ILE A 106 1.18 -15.23 4.25
N ILE A 107 1.14 -15.66 5.51
CA ILE A 107 2.11 -16.60 6.07
C ILE A 107 2.09 -17.92 5.30
N SER A 108 0.90 -18.53 5.10
CA SER A 108 0.76 -19.80 4.37
C SER A 108 1.36 -19.69 2.96
N LEU A 109 0.89 -18.72 2.18
CA LEU A 109 1.34 -18.55 0.80
C LEU A 109 2.84 -18.20 0.71
N SER A 110 3.37 -17.46 1.69
CA SER A 110 4.80 -17.16 1.74
C SER A 110 5.65 -18.40 2.06
N GLN A 111 5.15 -19.30 2.91
CA GLN A 111 5.82 -20.57 3.24
C GLN A 111 5.79 -21.55 2.05
N GLU A 112 4.75 -21.49 1.22
CA GLU A 112 4.66 -22.21 -0.05
C GLU A 112 5.60 -21.63 -1.13
N GLY A 113 6.23 -20.48 -0.88
CA GLY A 113 7.24 -19.89 -1.76
C GLY A 113 6.68 -18.94 -2.82
N PHE A 114 5.41 -18.56 -2.75
CA PHE A 114 4.82 -17.60 -3.69
C PHE A 114 5.45 -16.20 -3.54
N ASP A 115 5.65 -15.52 -4.67
CA ASP A 115 6.17 -14.15 -4.71
C ASP A 115 5.19 -13.15 -4.06
N ASP A 116 5.74 -12.13 -3.40
CA ASP A 116 4.98 -11.11 -2.66
C ASP A 116 3.94 -10.40 -3.57
N GLN A 117 4.23 -10.24 -4.87
CA GLN A 117 3.30 -9.64 -5.84
C GLN A 117 2.15 -10.56 -6.19
N ILE A 118 2.40 -11.86 -6.37
CA ILE A 118 1.36 -12.85 -6.66
C ILE A 118 0.40 -13.00 -5.48
N ILE A 119 0.95 -13.08 -4.26
CA ILE A 119 0.17 -13.12 -3.02
C ILE A 119 -0.73 -11.87 -2.94
N ALA A 120 -0.16 -10.68 -3.18
CA ALA A 120 -0.91 -9.43 -3.11
C ALA A 120 -2.09 -9.40 -4.11
N GLN A 121 -1.87 -9.87 -5.34
CA GLN A 121 -2.91 -9.93 -6.37
C GLN A 121 -4.01 -10.93 -5.99
N GLN A 122 -3.64 -12.15 -5.59
CA GLN A 122 -4.59 -13.20 -5.22
C GLN A 122 -5.48 -12.75 -4.05
N LEU A 123 -4.88 -12.22 -2.98
CA LEU A 123 -5.63 -11.77 -1.82
C LEU A 123 -6.45 -10.50 -2.10
N THR A 124 -6.02 -9.64 -3.04
CA THR A 124 -6.85 -8.51 -3.50
C THR A 124 -8.13 -8.99 -4.16
N VAL A 125 -8.07 -10.04 -4.99
CA VAL A 125 -9.27 -10.64 -5.62
C VAL A 125 -10.22 -11.21 -4.57
N GLN A 126 -9.68 -11.75 -3.48
CA GLN A 126 -10.46 -12.24 -2.34
C GLN A 126 -11.03 -11.11 -1.44
N GLY A 127 -10.76 -9.84 -1.75
CA GLY A 127 -11.30 -8.68 -1.04
C GLY A 127 -10.40 -8.12 0.07
N TYR A 128 -9.17 -8.63 0.22
CA TYR A 128 -8.20 -8.07 1.16
C TYR A 128 -7.56 -6.78 0.65
N ARG A 129 -7.12 -5.94 1.58
CA ARG A 129 -6.53 -4.63 1.27
C ARG A 129 -5.52 -4.17 2.29
N SER A 130 -4.68 -3.22 1.89
CA SER A 130 -3.86 -2.44 2.81
C SER A 130 -4.68 -1.29 3.45
N PRO A 131 -4.31 -0.80 4.65
CA PRO A 131 -5.08 0.19 5.43
C PRO A 131 -5.56 1.43 4.69
N LEU A 132 -4.73 1.97 3.78
CA LEU A 132 -4.98 3.22 3.06
C LEU A 132 -5.27 3.00 1.56
N ARG A 133 -5.53 1.76 1.15
CA ARG A 133 -5.70 1.38 -0.26
C ARG A 133 -6.93 0.50 -0.42
N LYS A 134 -7.42 0.41 -1.65
CA LYS A 134 -8.51 -0.51 -2.03
C LYS A 134 -8.01 -1.91 -2.35
N THR A 135 -6.70 -2.07 -2.52
CA THR A 135 -6.03 -3.31 -2.86
C THR A 135 -4.93 -3.61 -1.84
N LEU A 136 -4.48 -4.87 -1.80
CA LEU A 136 -3.35 -5.28 -0.99
C LEU A 136 -2.04 -4.94 -1.71
N LEU A 137 -1.11 -4.30 -1.01
CA LEU A 137 0.20 -3.93 -1.57
C LEU A 137 1.22 -5.06 -1.36
N PRO A 138 2.10 -5.34 -2.34
CA PRO A 138 3.21 -6.29 -2.16
C PRO A 138 4.13 -5.91 -0.98
N SER A 139 4.31 -4.61 -0.70
CA SER A 139 5.09 -4.15 0.45
C SER A 139 4.45 -4.53 1.80
N THR A 140 3.12 -4.61 1.87
CA THR A 140 2.40 -5.07 3.06
C THR A 140 2.66 -6.56 3.28
N VAL A 141 2.57 -7.35 2.21
CA VAL A 141 2.90 -8.79 2.21
C VAL A 141 4.34 -9.00 2.67
N LYS A 142 5.31 -8.33 2.04
CA LYS A 142 6.73 -8.37 2.41
C LYS A 142 6.96 -8.04 3.88
N THR A 143 6.31 -7.00 4.39
CA THR A 143 6.47 -6.57 5.80
C THR A 143 6.00 -7.65 6.76
N ILE A 144 4.82 -8.25 6.51
CA ILE A 144 4.28 -9.34 7.32
C ILE A 144 5.19 -10.57 7.23
N ARG A 145 5.58 -10.95 6.00
CA ARG A 145 6.46 -12.08 5.74
C ARG A 145 7.79 -11.97 6.51
N LEU A 146 8.44 -10.80 6.46
CA LEU A 146 9.70 -10.54 7.16
C LEU A 146 9.52 -10.48 8.68
N LYS A 147 8.40 -9.94 9.19
CA LYS A 147 8.04 -9.97 10.63
C LYS A 147 7.96 -11.41 11.15
N HIS A 148 7.48 -12.34 10.33
CA HIS A 148 7.41 -13.77 10.63
C HIS A 148 8.66 -14.57 10.24
N ARG A 149 9.76 -13.89 9.87
CA ARG A 149 11.06 -14.51 9.53
C ARG A 149 11.00 -15.49 8.36
N ILE A 150 10.06 -15.31 7.43
CA ILE A 150 9.99 -16.11 6.21
C ILE A 150 10.84 -15.42 5.14
N PHE A 151 11.97 -16.01 4.78
CA PHE A 151 12.90 -15.42 3.82
C PHE A 151 12.90 -16.24 2.52
N GLN A 152 12.48 -15.62 1.41
CA GLN A 152 12.57 -16.27 0.09
C GLN A 152 14.02 -16.37 -0.40
N ASN A 153 14.84 -15.35 -0.11
CA ASN A 153 16.28 -15.35 -0.36
C ASN A 153 17.00 -14.97 0.94
N HIS A 154 17.67 -15.93 1.56
CA HIS A 154 18.50 -15.70 2.75
C HIS A 154 19.70 -14.77 2.49
N SER A 155 20.08 -14.59 1.22
CA SER A 155 21.32 -13.92 0.77
C SER A 155 21.29 -12.39 0.74
N GLN A 156 20.17 -11.74 1.09
CA GLN A 156 20.07 -10.27 1.08
C GLN A 156 20.78 -9.58 2.26
N SER A 157 21.35 -10.35 3.19
CA SER A 157 22.36 -9.81 4.10
C SER A 157 23.70 -9.94 3.41
N HIS A 158 24.31 -8.83 2.98
CA HIS A 158 25.71 -8.83 2.58
C HIS A 158 26.52 -9.55 3.66
N PRO A 159 27.34 -10.58 3.31
CA PRO A 159 28.14 -11.29 4.28
C PRO A 159 28.96 -10.29 5.09
N ARG A 160 28.71 -10.22 6.40
CA ARG A 160 29.41 -9.27 7.28
C ARG A 160 30.91 -9.60 7.42
N ARG A 161 31.29 -10.83 7.05
CA ARG A 161 32.66 -11.33 7.07
C ARG A 161 32.83 -12.36 5.97
N ILE A 162 33.89 -12.22 5.19
CA ILE A 162 34.30 -13.15 4.14
C ILE A 162 35.71 -13.61 4.51
N SER A 163 35.97 -14.92 4.48
CA SER A 163 37.28 -15.44 4.89
C SER A 163 38.36 -14.90 3.95
N GLY A 164 39.43 -14.31 4.51
CA GLY A 164 40.54 -13.75 3.75
C GLY A 164 40.32 -12.35 3.19
N TYR A 165 39.13 -11.76 3.37
CA TYR A 165 38.80 -10.43 2.85
C TYR A 165 38.10 -9.53 3.87
N LEU A 166 38.39 -8.23 3.80
CA LEU A 166 37.74 -7.15 4.53
C LEU A 166 36.73 -6.43 3.63
N THR A 167 35.49 -6.33 4.10
CA THR A 167 34.45 -5.51 3.48
C THR A 167 34.62 -4.03 3.84
N ILE A 168 34.00 -3.12 3.08
CA ILE A 168 34.04 -1.67 3.36
C ILE A 168 33.69 -1.33 4.82
N PRO A 169 32.61 -1.88 5.44
CA PRO A 169 32.33 -1.61 6.85
C PRO A 169 33.45 -2.05 7.80
N GLN A 170 34.14 -3.16 7.51
CA GLN A 170 35.25 -3.65 8.33
C GLN A 170 36.48 -2.76 8.18
N VAL A 171 36.82 -2.36 6.95
CA VAL A 171 37.90 -1.40 6.67
C VAL A 171 37.61 -0.04 7.32
N ALA A 172 36.38 0.45 7.21
CA ALA A 172 35.94 1.71 7.82
C ALA A 172 36.12 1.68 9.34
N THR A 173 35.75 0.57 9.96
CA THR A 173 35.93 0.35 11.40
C THR A 173 37.41 0.30 11.78
N ALA A 174 38.24 -0.43 11.02
CA ALA A 174 39.68 -0.55 11.27
C ALA A 174 40.43 0.79 11.11
N LEU A 175 39.99 1.65 10.19
CA LEU A 175 40.56 2.97 9.95
C LEU A 175 39.95 4.08 10.81
N ALA A 176 38.92 3.77 11.61
CA ALA A 176 38.11 4.74 12.35
C ALA A 176 37.60 5.89 11.45
N VAL A 177 37.04 5.53 10.29
CA VAL A 177 36.44 6.46 9.32
C VAL A 177 35.02 6.02 8.98
N PRO A 178 34.12 6.93 8.59
CA PRO A 178 32.81 6.54 8.10
C PRO A 178 32.92 5.83 6.74
N PRO A 179 32.08 4.80 6.44
CA PRO A 179 32.14 4.04 5.18
C PRO A 179 32.11 4.89 3.91
N HIS A 180 31.39 6.02 3.93
CA HIS A 180 31.31 6.93 2.78
C HIS A 180 32.67 7.50 2.36
N TRP A 181 33.63 7.62 3.28
CA TRP A 181 34.98 8.10 2.96
C TRP A 181 35.70 7.13 2.02
N ILE A 182 35.52 5.82 2.23
CA ILE A 182 36.11 4.77 1.38
C ILE A 182 35.42 4.79 0.02
N TYR A 183 34.08 4.88 -0.02
CA TYR A 183 33.35 5.01 -1.29
C TYR A 183 33.80 6.25 -2.08
N ASP A 184 33.98 7.40 -1.44
CA ASP A 184 34.49 8.63 -2.08
C ASP A 184 35.87 8.41 -2.72
N ARG A 185 36.79 7.72 -2.02
CA ARG A 185 38.14 7.42 -2.53
C ARG A 185 38.12 6.43 -3.70
N ILE A 186 37.22 5.45 -3.69
CA ILE A 186 37.01 4.53 -4.83
C ILE A 186 36.44 5.30 -6.02
N HIS A 187 35.41 6.13 -5.82
CA HIS A 187 34.77 6.90 -6.89
C HIS A 187 35.71 7.94 -7.52
N LYS A 188 36.62 8.53 -6.72
CA LYS A 188 37.66 9.45 -7.19
C LYS A 188 38.87 8.76 -7.81
N GLY A 189 38.91 7.42 -7.82
CA GLY A 189 40.02 6.63 -8.37
C GLY A 189 41.28 6.59 -7.50
N ALA A 190 41.24 7.12 -6.28
CA ALA A 190 42.36 7.03 -5.33
C ALA A 190 42.53 5.60 -4.77
N ILE A 191 41.47 4.78 -4.81
CA ILE A 191 41.51 3.34 -4.56
C ILE A 191 40.94 2.66 -5.79
N ALA A 192 41.80 2.04 -6.59
CA ALA A 192 41.42 1.18 -7.69
C ALA A 192 41.13 -0.23 -7.14
N ILE A 193 39.85 -0.59 -7.10
CA ILE A 193 39.35 -1.89 -6.66
C ILE A 193 38.07 -2.21 -7.42
N SER A 194 37.97 -3.42 -7.96
CA SER A 194 36.77 -3.90 -8.65
C SER A 194 35.79 -4.55 -7.66
N ARG A 195 34.53 -4.67 -8.09
CA ARG A 195 33.55 -5.47 -7.33
C ARG A 195 33.77 -6.94 -7.65
N ASP A 196 33.76 -7.76 -6.62
CA ASP A 196 33.79 -9.21 -6.78
C ASP A 196 32.53 -9.68 -7.52
N GLU A 197 32.71 -10.53 -8.54
CA GLU A 197 31.63 -10.98 -9.43
C GLU A 197 30.62 -11.88 -8.71
N THR A 198 31.05 -12.58 -7.66
CA THR A 198 30.22 -13.54 -6.92
C THR A 198 29.37 -12.83 -5.86
N THR A 199 29.95 -11.89 -5.12
CA THR A 199 29.32 -11.23 -3.98
C THR A 199 28.80 -9.82 -4.29
N GLY A 200 29.28 -9.20 -5.38
CA GLY A 200 28.97 -7.81 -5.75
C GLY A 200 29.58 -6.76 -4.81
N LEU A 201 30.48 -7.17 -3.91
CA LEU A 201 31.10 -6.34 -2.88
C LEU A 201 32.51 -5.89 -3.27
N TYR A 202 32.98 -4.79 -2.67
CA TYR A 202 34.40 -4.43 -2.69
C TYR A 202 35.12 -5.19 -1.57
N LEU A 203 36.09 -6.03 -1.96
CA LEU A 203 36.79 -6.95 -1.07
C LEU A 203 38.28 -6.60 -1.01
N PHE A 204 38.72 -6.12 0.15
CA PHE A 204 40.14 -5.83 0.40
C PHE A 204 40.80 -7.09 0.97
N PRO A 205 42.05 -7.43 0.61
CA PRO A 205 42.75 -8.54 1.26
C PRO A 205 42.85 -8.33 2.79
N ASP A 206 42.57 -9.36 3.59
CA ASP A 206 42.72 -9.33 5.05
C ASP A 206 44.20 -9.55 5.44
N LEU A 207 45.05 -8.62 4.99
CA LEU A 207 46.48 -8.60 5.25
C LEU A 207 46.84 -7.33 6.04
N PRO A 208 47.79 -7.40 6.99
CA PRO A 208 48.25 -6.22 7.73
C PRO A 208 48.74 -5.08 6.82
N GLU A 209 49.37 -5.43 5.69
CA GLU A 209 49.86 -4.49 4.69
C GLU A 209 48.73 -3.67 4.05
N THR A 210 47.58 -4.28 3.79
CA THR A 210 46.41 -3.61 3.21
C THR A 210 45.90 -2.50 4.12
N LEU A 211 45.80 -2.76 5.43
CA LEU A 211 45.40 -1.72 6.39
C LEU A 211 46.46 -0.63 6.54
N GLN A 212 47.75 -0.97 6.50
CA GLN A 212 48.83 0.01 6.53
C GLN A 212 48.80 0.94 5.32
N GLN A 213 48.64 0.40 4.10
CA GLN A 213 48.52 1.19 2.87
C GLN A 213 47.32 2.14 2.93
N LEU A 214 46.17 1.68 3.44
CA LEU A 214 44.99 2.52 3.61
C LEU A 214 45.18 3.60 4.70
N GLN A 215 45.94 3.31 5.76
CA GLN A 215 46.35 4.32 6.75
C GLN A 215 47.29 5.37 6.15
N GLN A 216 48.23 4.96 5.30
CA GLN A 216 49.14 5.88 4.59
C GLN A 216 48.37 6.77 3.60
N LEU A 217 47.38 6.22 2.89
CA LEU A 217 46.45 6.99 2.05
C LEU A 217 45.64 8.00 2.88
N LYS A 218 45.15 7.59 4.06
CA LYS A 218 44.45 8.49 5.00
C LYS A 218 45.37 9.61 5.50
N ALA A 219 46.64 9.31 5.77
CA ALA A 219 47.66 10.26 6.21
C ALA A 219 48.18 11.16 5.08
N GLY A 220 47.77 10.95 3.83
CA GLY A 220 48.23 11.72 2.66
C GLY A 220 49.66 11.39 2.21
N GLN A 221 50.20 10.25 2.65
CA GLN A 221 51.55 9.80 2.29
C GLN A 221 51.58 9.08 0.93
N ILE A 222 50.45 8.50 0.53
CA ILE A 222 50.23 7.86 -0.76
C ILE A 222 48.94 8.45 -1.36
N TYR A 223 48.87 8.57 -2.69
CA TYR A 223 47.74 9.17 -3.39
C TYR A 223 46.86 8.16 -4.14
N ASN A 224 47.43 7.02 -4.54
CA ASN A 224 46.73 5.98 -5.29
C ASN A 224 47.07 4.59 -4.73
N LEU A 225 46.06 3.75 -4.53
CA LEU A 225 46.19 2.33 -4.17
C LEU A 225 45.48 1.48 -5.21
N CYS A 226 46.00 0.27 -5.46
CA CYS A 226 45.40 -0.71 -6.35
C CYS A 226 45.32 -2.05 -5.62
N PHE A 227 44.15 -2.69 -5.68
CA PHE A 227 43.85 -3.98 -5.08
C PHE A 227 43.19 -4.91 -6.09
#